data_AF-A0A4S2H6N4-F1
#
_entry.id   AF-A0A4S2H6N4-F1
#
_cell.length_a   1.000
_cell.length_b   1.000
_cell.length_c   1.000
_cell.angle_alpha   90.00
_cell.angle_beta   90.00
_cell.angle_gamma   90.00
#
_symmetry.space_group_name_H-M   'P 1'
#
loop_
_entity.id
_entity.type
_entity.pdbx_description
1 polymer ?
#
loop_
_entity_poly.entity_id
_entity_poly.type
_entity_poly.pdbx_seq_one_letter_code
_entity_poly.pdbx_strand_id
1 'polypeptide(L)'
;MGMKIIMINGSHRKNGATALILHEMYQKLQTYPNVEIQFYNVADLNMNYCIGCCKCYKNGKCIFNDDIEMLSQKIETADGIIIGSPTYASNVSGHVKVLIDRGHFAIEQLLFKKYAISVSTYENYGGKDTAKILNRLFCYSGATISNSLVIKTPFSSNPFSNPQIHNTLNKATDKLYKDIYKQKTYLYQKIRHFIIFRFGILPFVMKKGNEYQGVVTKWKKHNIKNGKII
;
A
#
# COMPACT_ATOMS: atom_id res chain seq x y z
N MET A 1 9.42 13.50 16.27
CA MET A 1 9.00 12.17 15.77
C MET A 1 9.46 12.07 14.33
N GLY A 2 10.11 10.96 13.94
CA GLY A 2 10.59 10.73 12.58
C GLY A 2 9.50 10.19 11.66
N MET A 3 9.68 10.36 10.35
CA MET A 3 8.82 9.82 9.29
C MET A 3 9.04 8.32 9.16
N LYS A 4 7.97 7.53 9.11
CA LYS A 4 8.06 6.07 8.93
C LYS A 4 7.45 5.62 7.60
N ILE A 5 8.23 4.88 6.81
CA ILE A 5 7.82 4.36 5.50
C ILE A 5 7.92 2.83 5.50
N ILE A 6 6.85 2.16 5.06
CA ILE A 6 6.86 0.72 4.78
C ILE A 6 7.09 0.51 3.28
N MET A 7 8.08 -0.28 2.92
CA MET A 7 8.35 -0.69 1.53
C MET A 7 8.13 -2.19 1.38
N ILE A 8 7.36 -2.59 0.37
CA ILE A 8 7.01 -3.99 0.14
C ILE A 8 7.45 -4.35 -1.27
N ASN A 9 8.44 -5.23 -1.36
CA ASN A 9 8.77 -5.92 -2.60
C ASN A 9 7.83 -7.11 -2.78
N GLY A 10 6.87 -6.96 -3.68
CA GLY A 10 5.90 -7.98 -4.07
C GLY A 10 6.42 -9.02 -5.04
N SER A 11 7.70 -8.95 -5.45
CA SER A 11 8.36 -10.00 -6.23
C SER A 11 8.90 -11.09 -5.30
N HIS A 12 8.77 -12.35 -5.71
CA HIS A 12 9.49 -13.44 -5.04
C HIS A 12 11.02 -13.32 -5.24
N ARG A 13 11.45 -12.70 -6.35
CA ARG A 13 12.87 -12.42 -6.63
C ARG A 13 13.32 -11.17 -5.88
N LYS A 14 14.22 -11.34 -4.92
CA LYS A 14 14.80 -10.26 -4.10
C LYS A 14 15.83 -9.40 -4.83
N ASN A 15 16.32 -9.86 -5.97
CA ASN A 15 17.26 -9.15 -6.85
C ASN A 15 16.69 -8.93 -8.26
N GLY A 16 15.36 -9.08 -8.43
CA GLY A 16 14.70 -8.81 -9.71
C GLY A 16 14.43 -7.32 -9.92
N ALA A 17 13.94 -6.95 -11.11
CA ALA A 17 13.71 -5.55 -11.49
C ALA A 17 12.85 -4.77 -10.48
N THR A 18 11.76 -5.36 -9.96
CA THR A 18 10.93 -4.73 -8.92
C THR A 18 11.73 -4.41 -7.66
N ALA A 19 12.54 -5.36 -7.19
CA ALA A 19 13.36 -5.17 -5.99
C ALA A 19 14.44 -4.12 -6.21
N LEU A 20 15.13 -4.14 -7.36
CA LEU A 20 16.16 -3.15 -7.73
C LEU A 20 15.59 -1.73 -7.77
N ILE A 21 14.42 -1.55 -8.37
CA ILE A 21 13.71 -0.25 -8.38
C ILE A 21 13.37 0.20 -6.96
N LEU A 22 12.86 -0.70 -6.12
CA LEU A 22 12.55 -0.36 -4.73
C LEU A 22 13.80 -0.06 -3.91
N HIS A 23 14.93 -0.74 -4.17
CA HIS A 23 16.20 -0.46 -3.51
C HIS A 23 16.76 0.92 -3.87
N GLU A 24 16.64 1.34 -5.12
CA GLU A 24 17.01 2.71 -5.54
C GLU A 24 16.18 3.76 -4.80
N MET A 25 14.85 3.56 -4.73
CA MET A 25 13.97 4.43 -3.94
C MET A 25 14.31 4.41 -2.44
N TYR A 26 14.66 3.25 -1.89
CA TYR A 26 15.12 3.10 -0.50
C TYR A 26 16.39 3.92 -0.25
N GLN A 27 17.41 3.77 -1.11
CA GLN A 27 18.67 4.51 -1.01
C GLN A 27 18.42 6.02 -1.08
N LYS A 28 17.57 6.47 -1.99
CA LYS A 28 17.18 7.88 -2.08
C LYS A 28 16.49 8.36 -0.80
N LEU A 29 15.55 7.59 -0.24
CA LEU A 29 14.88 7.96 1.01
C LEU A 29 15.84 8.06 2.20
N GLN A 30 16.87 7.22 2.25
CA GLN A 30 17.90 7.27 3.30
C GLN A 30 18.71 8.57 3.30
N THR A 31 18.71 9.33 2.19
CA THR A 31 19.38 10.64 2.13
C THR A 31 18.61 11.74 2.87
N TYR A 32 17.35 11.51 3.25
CA TYR A 32 16.55 12.47 4.00
C TYR A 32 16.71 12.28 5.51
N PRO A 33 16.75 13.38 6.29
CA PRO A 33 16.86 13.30 7.74
C PRO A 33 15.57 12.75 8.36
N ASN A 34 15.71 12.02 9.47
CA ASN A 34 14.60 11.51 10.28
C ASN A 34 13.59 10.61 9.51
N VAL A 35 14.05 9.84 8.51
CA VAL A 35 13.24 8.85 7.79
C VAL A 35 13.63 7.44 8.24
N GLU A 36 12.72 6.74 8.89
CA GLU A 36 12.80 5.30 9.16
C GLU A 36 12.12 4.53 8.02
N ILE A 37 12.81 3.55 7.44
CA ILE A 37 12.27 2.73 6.37
C ILE A 37 12.31 1.26 6.79
N GLN A 38 11.19 0.57 6.69
CA GLN A 38 11.11 -0.87 6.89
C GLN A 38 10.82 -1.55 5.55
N PHE A 39 11.78 -2.32 5.07
CA PHE A 39 11.71 -3.00 3.77
C PHE A 39 11.39 -4.48 3.96
N TYR A 40 10.31 -4.94 3.34
CA TYR A 40 9.85 -6.32 3.43
C TYR A 40 9.84 -6.96 2.04
N ASN A 41 10.45 -8.13 1.92
CA ASN A 41 10.30 -8.99 0.75
C ASN A 41 9.18 -9.99 1.01
N VAL A 42 8.19 -10.08 0.12
CA VAL A 42 7.12 -11.09 0.28
C VAL A 42 7.66 -12.53 0.26
N ALA A 43 8.84 -12.75 -0.32
CA ALA A 43 9.53 -14.05 -0.30
C ALA A 43 9.98 -14.50 1.09
N ASP A 44 10.11 -13.55 2.03
CA ASP A 44 10.56 -13.81 3.41
C ASP A 44 9.41 -13.91 4.41
N LEU A 45 8.17 -13.71 3.97
CA LEU A 45 7.01 -13.64 4.84
C LEU A 45 6.24 -14.96 4.82
N ASN A 46 5.91 -15.44 6.02
CA ASN A 46 4.95 -16.53 6.20
C ASN A 46 3.55 -15.97 6.04
N MET A 47 2.90 -16.27 4.92
CA MET A 47 1.61 -15.72 4.54
C MET A 47 0.61 -16.82 4.20
N ASN A 48 -0.30 -17.12 5.13
CA ASN A 48 -1.42 -18.00 4.84
C ASN A 48 -2.42 -17.35 3.87
N TYR A 49 -3.09 -18.16 3.06
CA TYR A 49 -4.19 -17.69 2.23
C TYR A 49 -5.41 -17.30 3.05
N CYS A 50 -6.18 -16.33 2.57
CA CYS A 50 -7.47 -16.00 3.17
C CYS A 50 -8.45 -17.16 2.93
N ILE A 51 -9.08 -17.66 4.00
CA ILE A 51 -10.10 -18.71 3.92
C ILE A 51 -11.54 -18.16 3.94
N GLY A 52 -11.72 -16.83 3.83
CA GLY A 52 -13.05 -16.22 3.75
C GLY A 52 -13.90 -16.31 5.03
N CYS A 53 -13.30 -16.58 6.19
CA CYS A 53 -14.07 -16.80 7.42
C CYS A 53 -14.69 -15.54 8.06
N CYS A 54 -14.36 -14.34 7.57
CA CYS A 54 -14.84 -13.03 8.04
C CYS A 54 -14.61 -12.70 9.53
N LYS A 55 -13.91 -13.55 10.30
CA LYS A 55 -13.62 -13.33 11.73
C LYS A 55 -12.80 -12.06 11.99
N CYS A 56 -11.98 -11.62 11.03
CA CYS A 56 -11.23 -10.36 11.14
C CYS A 56 -12.14 -9.14 11.29
N TYR A 57 -13.29 -9.11 10.62
CA TYR A 57 -14.24 -8.00 10.74
C TYR A 57 -14.89 -7.96 12.13
N LYS A 58 -15.22 -9.12 12.69
CA LYS A 58 -15.83 -9.22 14.02
C LYS A 58 -14.82 -8.96 15.14
N ASN A 59 -13.63 -9.51 15.03
CA ASN A 59 -12.65 -9.53 16.12
C ASN A 59 -11.62 -8.40 16.01
N GLY A 60 -11.51 -7.76 14.85
CA GLY A 60 -10.50 -6.74 14.55
C GLY A 60 -9.11 -7.32 14.26
N LYS A 61 -8.94 -8.64 14.29
CA LYS A 61 -7.70 -9.37 14.04
C LYS A 61 -7.98 -10.64 13.25
N CYS A 62 -7.09 -11.04 12.34
CA CYS A 62 -7.22 -12.33 11.66
C CYS A 62 -7.02 -13.50 12.64
N ILE A 63 -7.57 -14.68 12.29
CA ILE A 63 -7.34 -15.91 13.05
C ILE A 63 -5.93 -16.48 12.86
N PHE A 64 -5.30 -16.19 11.72
CA PHE A 64 -3.92 -16.55 11.46
C PHE A 64 -3.03 -15.49 12.08
N ASN A 65 -2.13 -15.91 12.97
CA ASN A 65 -1.14 -15.04 13.60
C ASN A 65 0.20 -15.20 12.87
N ASP A 66 0.26 -14.66 11.66
CA ASP A 66 1.44 -14.73 10.79
C ASP A 66 1.90 -13.34 10.35
N ASP A 67 2.84 -13.28 9.40
CA ASP A 67 3.54 -12.04 9.07
C ASP A 67 2.64 -10.98 8.42
N ILE A 68 1.46 -11.36 7.92
CA ILE A 68 0.49 -10.37 7.42
C ILE A 68 -0.08 -9.53 8.57
N GLU A 69 -0.41 -10.15 9.72
CA GLU A 69 -0.91 -9.40 10.88
C GLU A 69 0.17 -8.46 11.43
N MET A 70 1.42 -8.95 11.50
CA MET A 70 2.56 -8.14 11.90
C MET A 70 2.73 -6.95 10.95
N LEU A 71 2.71 -7.20 9.64
CA LEU A 71 2.89 -6.16 8.63
C LEU A 71 1.74 -5.13 8.67
N SER A 72 0.49 -5.56 8.84
CA SER A 72 -0.65 -4.65 9.04
C SER A 72 -0.45 -3.73 10.24
N GLN A 73 0.07 -4.23 11.37
CA GLN A 73 0.37 -3.40 12.54
C GLN A 73 1.50 -2.40 12.26
N LYS A 74 2.53 -2.79 11.51
CA LYS A 74 3.61 -1.87 11.11
C LYS A 74 3.08 -0.77 10.19
N ILE A 75 2.26 -1.12 9.20
CA ILE A 75 1.60 -0.18 8.30
C ILE A 75 0.70 0.78 9.08
N GLU A 76 -0.08 0.29 10.05
CA GLU A 76 -0.97 1.10 10.89
C GLU A 76 -0.26 2.31 11.50
N THR A 77 1.00 2.13 11.93
CA THR A 77 1.85 3.19 12.52
C THR A 77 2.69 4.00 11.53
N ALA A 78 2.67 3.68 10.24
CA ALA A 78 3.49 4.34 9.23
C ALA A 78 2.84 5.59 8.63
N ASP A 79 3.66 6.52 8.15
CA ASP A 79 3.21 7.72 7.43
C ASP A 79 3.10 7.47 5.92
N GLY A 80 3.96 6.56 5.40
CA GLY A 80 4.04 6.24 3.99
C GLY A 80 4.10 4.74 3.70
N ILE A 81 3.65 4.35 2.50
CA ILE A 81 3.77 2.99 1.98
C ILE A 81 4.20 3.00 0.51
N ILE A 82 5.11 2.09 0.15
CA ILE A 82 5.47 1.82 -1.24
C ILE A 82 5.24 0.33 -1.49
N ILE A 83 4.36 0.00 -2.43
CA ILE A 83 4.14 -1.39 -2.84
C ILE A 83 4.63 -1.55 -4.28
N GLY A 84 5.67 -2.36 -4.46
CA GLY A 84 6.10 -2.81 -5.77
C GLY A 84 5.56 -4.18 -6.10
N SER A 85 5.06 -4.36 -7.32
CA SER A 85 4.64 -5.66 -7.83
C SER A 85 5.18 -5.88 -9.24
N PRO A 86 5.74 -7.07 -9.55
CA PRO A 86 5.82 -7.48 -10.93
C PRO A 86 4.40 -7.65 -11.50
N THR A 87 4.26 -7.44 -12.80
CA THR A 87 3.03 -7.69 -13.54
C THR A 87 3.04 -9.12 -14.04
N TYR A 88 2.20 -9.97 -13.44
CA TYR A 88 2.00 -11.34 -13.87
C TYR A 88 0.54 -11.50 -14.31
N ALA A 89 0.34 -11.96 -15.55
CA ALA A 89 -0.98 -12.06 -16.18
C ALA A 89 -1.82 -10.77 -16.04
N SER A 90 -1.20 -9.61 -16.31
CA SER A 90 -1.83 -8.27 -16.20
C SER A 90 -2.41 -7.95 -14.81
N ASN A 91 -1.81 -8.51 -13.77
CA ASN A 91 -2.23 -8.35 -12.39
C ASN A 91 -1.02 -8.16 -11.46
N VAL A 92 -1.29 -7.82 -10.21
CA VAL A 92 -0.29 -7.91 -9.13
C VAL A 92 0.16 -9.37 -8.96
N SER A 93 1.33 -9.58 -8.36
CA SER A 93 1.80 -10.93 -8.06
C SER A 93 0.84 -11.65 -7.11
N GLY A 94 0.83 -12.98 -7.16
CA GLY A 94 0.03 -13.80 -6.23
C GLY A 94 0.31 -13.47 -4.77
N HIS A 95 1.59 -13.22 -4.43
CA HIS A 95 2.00 -12.84 -3.07
C HIS A 95 1.39 -11.49 -2.64
N VAL A 96 1.42 -10.47 -3.51
CA VAL A 96 0.76 -9.19 -3.23
C VAL A 96 -0.74 -9.36 -3.11
N LYS A 97 -1.34 -10.25 -3.91
CA LYS A 97 -2.77 -10.54 -3.80
C LYS A 97 -3.12 -11.19 -2.45
N VAL A 98 -2.31 -12.12 -1.94
CA VAL A 98 -2.47 -12.70 -0.60
C VAL A 98 -2.40 -11.63 0.48
N LEU A 99 -1.41 -10.72 0.38
CA LEU A 99 -1.32 -9.58 1.29
C LEU A 99 -2.58 -8.70 1.23
N ILE A 100 -3.08 -8.38 0.02
CA ILE A 100 -4.29 -7.57 -0.15
C ILE A 100 -5.53 -8.25 0.46
N ASP A 101 -5.68 -9.56 0.26
CA ASP A 101 -6.86 -10.32 0.69
C ASP A 101 -6.96 -10.45 2.21
N ARG A 102 -5.84 -10.26 2.93
CA ARG A 102 -5.79 -10.41 4.39
C ARG A 102 -5.41 -9.14 5.15
N GLY A 103 -4.73 -8.19 4.51
CA GLY A 103 -4.04 -7.08 5.19
C GLY A 103 -4.93 -5.95 5.70
N HIS A 104 -6.22 -6.17 5.98
CA HIS A 104 -7.14 -5.19 6.57
C HIS A 104 -7.26 -3.86 5.80
N PHE A 105 -7.04 -3.87 4.48
CA PHE A 105 -6.90 -2.63 3.72
C PHE A 105 -8.21 -1.85 3.58
N ALA A 106 -9.16 -2.37 2.79
CA ALA A 106 -10.30 -1.58 2.34
C ALA A 106 -11.35 -1.37 3.43
N ILE A 107 -11.85 -2.42 4.08
CA ILE A 107 -12.93 -2.27 5.05
C ILE A 107 -12.42 -1.57 6.33
N GLU A 108 -11.28 -2.00 6.87
CA GLU A 108 -10.71 -1.43 8.10
C GLU A 108 -9.96 -0.11 7.88
N GLN A 109 -9.83 0.36 6.63
CA GLN A 109 -9.18 1.64 6.29
C GLN A 109 -7.72 1.71 6.75
N LEU A 110 -6.95 0.62 6.60
CA LEU A 110 -5.58 0.54 7.11
C LEU A 110 -4.67 1.67 6.61
N LEU A 111 -4.90 2.20 5.41
CA LEU A 111 -4.07 3.26 4.81
C LEU A 111 -4.62 4.67 5.06
N PHE A 112 -5.59 4.84 5.96
CA PHE A 112 -6.15 6.15 6.28
C PHE A 112 -5.06 7.17 6.64
N LYS A 113 -5.06 8.31 5.93
CA LYS A 113 -4.09 9.41 6.06
C LYS A 113 -2.63 9.07 5.68
N LYS A 114 -2.36 7.90 5.10
CA LYS A 114 -1.01 7.53 4.65
C LYS A 114 -0.75 8.03 3.22
N TYR A 115 0.51 8.21 2.87
CA TYR A 115 0.93 8.52 1.51
C TYR A 115 1.44 7.26 0.81
N ALA A 116 1.07 7.07 -0.45
CA ALA A 116 1.32 5.84 -1.17
C ALA A 116 2.01 6.05 -2.52
N ILE A 117 2.94 5.16 -2.85
CA ILE A 117 3.42 4.95 -4.21
C ILE A 117 3.16 3.50 -4.63
N SER A 118 2.56 3.32 -5.81
CA SER A 118 2.52 2.02 -6.49
C SER A 118 3.67 1.92 -7.46
N VAL A 119 4.35 0.77 -7.50
CA VAL A 119 5.35 0.46 -8.52
C VAL A 119 4.92 -0.81 -9.24
N SER A 120 4.71 -0.74 -10.55
CA SER A 120 4.52 -1.91 -11.39
C SER A 120 5.70 -2.07 -12.35
N THR A 121 6.24 -3.27 -12.44
CA THR A 121 7.26 -3.63 -13.44
C THR A 121 6.68 -4.65 -14.41
N TYR A 122 6.93 -4.48 -15.70
CA TYR A 122 6.38 -5.35 -16.76
C TYR A 122 7.27 -5.34 -17.99
N GLU A 123 7.22 -6.40 -18.80
CA GLU A 123 7.99 -6.46 -20.05
C GLU A 123 7.13 -6.11 -21.27
N ASN A 124 5.95 -6.71 -21.41
CA ASN A 124 5.11 -6.56 -22.60
C ASN A 124 3.92 -5.63 -22.35
N TYR A 125 2.85 -6.16 -21.75
CA TYR A 125 1.59 -5.45 -21.44
C TYR A 125 1.21 -5.59 -19.96
N GLY A 126 0.11 -4.95 -19.55
CA GLY A 126 -0.50 -5.12 -18.23
C GLY A 126 0.06 -4.24 -17.11
N GLY A 127 1.16 -3.51 -17.34
CA GLY A 127 1.78 -2.67 -16.31
C GLY A 127 0.84 -1.62 -15.72
N LYS A 128 0.00 -0.99 -16.57
CA LYS A 128 -1.02 -0.03 -16.14
C LYS A 128 -2.16 -0.70 -15.35
N ASP A 129 -2.53 -1.92 -15.69
CA ASP A 129 -3.56 -2.69 -15.00
C ASP A 129 -3.13 -3.05 -13.58
N THR A 130 -1.89 -3.53 -13.42
CA THR A 130 -1.26 -3.76 -12.11
C THR A 130 -1.25 -2.51 -11.25
N ALA A 131 -0.79 -1.38 -11.80
CA ALA A 131 -0.78 -0.12 -11.08
C ALA A 131 -2.20 0.36 -10.71
N LYS A 132 -3.18 0.15 -11.60
CA LYS A 132 -4.59 0.48 -11.34
C LYS A 132 -5.16 -0.34 -10.17
N ILE A 133 -4.77 -1.60 -10.02
CA ILE A 133 -5.18 -2.45 -8.89
C ILE A 133 -4.61 -1.89 -7.57
N LEU A 134 -3.31 -1.60 -7.53
CA LEU A 134 -2.67 -0.99 -6.35
C LEU A 134 -3.27 0.39 -6.02
N ASN A 135 -3.48 1.24 -7.01
CA ASN A 135 -4.07 2.56 -6.81
C ASN A 135 -5.53 2.49 -6.32
N ARG A 136 -6.30 1.49 -6.78
CA ARG A 136 -7.65 1.24 -6.24
C ARG A 136 -7.59 0.80 -4.79
N LEU A 137 -6.68 -0.12 -4.45
CA LEU A 137 -6.43 -0.52 -3.06
C LEU A 137 -6.13 0.69 -2.16
N PHE A 138 -5.18 1.54 -2.58
CA PHE A 138 -4.81 2.74 -1.84
C PHE A 138 -5.98 3.69 -1.64
N CYS A 139 -6.70 3.99 -2.72
CA CYS A 139 -7.85 4.88 -2.66
C CYS A 139 -8.97 4.32 -1.77
N TYR A 140 -9.29 3.03 -1.86
CA TYR A 140 -10.34 2.42 -1.02
C TYR A 140 -9.93 2.28 0.44
N SER A 141 -8.64 2.15 0.72
CA SER A 141 -8.09 2.05 2.07
C SER A 141 -7.82 3.41 2.74
N GLY A 142 -7.98 4.53 2.03
CA GLY A 142 -7.87 5.88 2.57
C GLY A 142 -6.49 6.54 2.45
N ALA A 143 -5.63 6.01 1.58
CA ALA A 143 -4.32 6.60 1.28
C ALA A 143 -4.42 7.75 0.27
N THR A 144 -3.49 8.69 0.38
CA THR A 144 -3.18 9.68 -0.66
C THR A 144 -2.12 9.12 -1.59
N ILE A 145 -2.43 9.02 -2.89
CA ILE A 145 -1.50 8.52 -3.90
C ILE A 145 -0.57 9.68 -4.30
N SER A 146 0.69 9.61 -3.91
CA SER A 146 1.73 10.58 -4.28
C SER A 146 2.23 10.31 -5.70
N ASN A 147 2.40 9.05 -6.09
CA ASN A 147 2.82 8.69 -7.45
C ASN A 147 2.41 7.26 -7.82
N SER A 148 2.39 6.97 -9.11
CA SER A 148 2.14 5.65 -9.68
C SER A 148 3.17 5.37 -10.77
N LEU A 149 4.17 4.57 -10.45
CA LEU A 149 5.27 4.21 -11.34
C LEU A 149 4.91 2.96 -12.13
N VAL A 150 4.96 3.07 -13.46
CA VAL A 150 4.69 1.98 -14.41
C VAL A 150 5.93 1.81 -15.28
N ILE A 151 6.79 0.86 -14.92
CA ILE A 151 8.14 0.72 -15.48
C ILE A 151 8.21 -0.49 -16.41
N LYS A 152 8.42 -0.22 -17.71
CA LYS A 152 8.67 -1.26 -18.71
C LYS A 152 10.14 -1.68 -18.66
N THR A 153 10.41 -2.96 -18.42
CA THR A 153 11.77 -3.50 -18.33
C THR A 153 11.76 -5.00 -18.66
N PRO A 154 12.72 -5.51 -19.44
CA PRO A 154 12.82 -6.93 -19.72
C PRO A 154 12.97 -7.77 -18.44
N PHE A 155 12.38 -8.96 -18.43
CA PHE A 155 12.55 -9.88 -17.31
C PHE A 155 14.03 -10.23 -17.10
N SER A 156 14.44 -10.32 -15.83
CA SER A 156 15.84 -10.61 -15.44
C SER A 156 16.88 -9.58 -15.92
N SER A 157 16.47 -8.42 -16.43
CA SER A 157 17.40 -7.34 -16.80
C SER A 157 17.61 -6.34 -15.68
N ASN A 158 18.72 -5.58 -15.76
CA ASN A 158 18.93 -4.42 -14.92
C ASN A 158 18.04 -3.26 -15.43
N PRO A 159 17.04 -2.80 -14.66
CA PRO A 159 16.16 -1.71 -15.07
C PRO A 159 16.92 -0.39 -15.29
N PHE A 160 18.11 -0.23 -14.73
CA PHE A 160 18.91 0.99 -14.85
C PHE A 160 19.76 1.07 -16.12
N SER A 161 19.65 0.08 -17.02
CA SER A 161 20.13 0.21 -18.41
C SER A 161 19.48 1.39 -19.15
N ASN A 162 18.29 1.83 -18.72
CA ASN A 162 17.69 3.10 -19.14
C ASN A 162 17.92 4.19 -18.07
N PRO A 163 18.79 5.19 -18.32
CA PRO A 163 19.12 6.24 -17.35
C PRO A 163 17.92 7.09 -16.90
N GLN A 164 16.86 7.16 -17.72
CA GLN A 164 15.66 7.95 -17.39
C GLN A 164 14.89 7.36 -16.19
N ILE A 165 15.07 6.06 -15.91
CA ILE A 165 14.42 5.40 -14.78
C ILE A 165 14.92 6.02 -13.46
N HIS A 166 16.23 6.21 -13.27
CA HIS A 166 16.78 6.85 -12.06
C HIS A 166 16.13 8.21 -11.76
N ASN A 167 16.07 9.10 -12.76
CA ASN A 167 15.46 10.42 -12.58
C ASN A 167 13.97 10.33 -12.22
N THR A 168 13.26 9.39 -12.84
CA THR A 168 11.83 9.16 -12.55
C THR A 168 11.61 8.66 -11.13
N LEU A 169 12.43 7.71 -10.67
CA LEU A 169 12.38 7.19 -9.30
C LEU A 169 12.73 8.26 -8.27
N ASN A 170 13.77 9.05 -8.53
CA ASN A 170 14.18 10.15 -7.65
C ASN A 170 13.08 11.20 -7.53
N LYS A 171 12.50 11.66 -8.65
CA LYS A 171 11.37 12.60 -8.62
C LYS A 171 10.16 12.06 -7.85
N ALA A 172 9.83 10.79 -8.01
CA ALA A 172 8.74 10.16 -7.29
C ALA A 172 9.02 10.04 -5.79
N THR A 173 10.24 9.69 -5.43
CA THR A 173 10.69 9.55 -4.04
C THR A 173 10.72 10.90 -3.33
N ASP A 174 11.29 11.93 -3.96
CA ASP A 174 11.27 13.31 -3.48
C ASP A 174 9.84 13.80 -3.25
N LYS A 175 8.93 13.44 -4.16
CA LYS A 175 7.51 13.81 -4.07
C LYS A 175 6.85 13.15 -2.87
N LEU A 176 7.08 11.85 -2.63
CA LEU A 176 6.55 11.15 -1.45
C LEU A 176 7.04 11.81 -0.16
N TYR A 177 8.35 12.04 -0.04
CA TYR A 177 8.92 12.71 1.13
C TYR A 177 8.29 14.09 1.36
N LYS A 178 8.23 14.93 0.31
CA LYS A 178 7.63 16.27 0.39
C LYS A 178 6.15 16.23 0.75
N ASP A 179 5.41 15.27 0.20
CA ASP A 179 3.98 15.11 0.46
C ASP A 179 3.73 14.72 1.93
N ILE A 180 4.50 13.77 2.47
CA ILE A 180 4.42 13.39 3.90
C ILE A 180 4.84 14.57 4.78
N TYR A 181 6.01 15.16 4.53
CA TYR A 181 6.59 16.25 5.32
C TYR A 181 5.66 17.46 5.40
N LYS A 182 5.05 17.86 4.27
CA LYS A 182 4.14 19.00 4.20
C LYS A 182 2.68 18.64 4.50
N GLN A 183 2.39 17.37 4.78
CA GLN A 183 1.03 16.84 4.90
C GLN A 183 0.14 17.28 3.71
N LYS A 184 0.67 17.10 2.50
CA LYS A 184 0.08 17.61 1.26
C LYS A 184 -1.31 17.01 1.04
N THR A 185 -2.30 17.89 0.95
CA THR A 185 -3.67 17.49 0.61
C THR A 185 -3.92 17.55 -0.90
N TYR A 186 -4.52 16.51 -1.45
CA TYR A 186 -5.04 16.46 -2.82
C TYR A 186 -6.57 16.43 -2.79
N LEU A 187 -7.19 17.56 -3.10
CA LEU A 187 -8.63 17.76 -2.91
C LEU A 187 -9.49 16.71 -3.63
N TYR A 188 -9.17 16.40 -4.89
CA TYR A 188 -9.90 15.38 -5.66
C TYR A 188 -9.81 13.99 -5.02
N GLN A 189 -8.63 13.58 -4.53
CA GLN A 189 -8.46 12.28 -3.86
C GLN A 189 -9.23 12.23 -2.54
N LYS A 190 -9.18 13.33 -1.76
CA LYS A 190 -9.92 13.48 -0.50
C LYS A 190 -11.43 13.40 -0.72
N ILE A 191 -11.98 14.12 -1.71
CA ILE A 191 -13.40 14.08 -2.05
C ILE A 191 -13.81 12.69 -2.52
N ARG A 192 -13.02 12.07 -3.41
CA ARG A 192 -13.30 10.73 -3.93
C ARG A 192 -13.34 9.70 -2.81
N HIS A 193 -12.32 9.67 -1.94
CA HIS A 193 -12.30 8.77 -0.79
C HIS A 193 -13.45 9.05 0.18
N PHE A 194 -13.74 10.32 0.44
CA PHE A 194 -14.88 10.71 1.27
C PHE A 194 -16.19 10.12 0.74
N ILE A 195 -16.46 10.20 -0.57
CA ILE A 195 -17.67 9.63 -1.18
C ILE A 195 -17.70 8.10 -0.99
N ILE A 196 -16.60 7.43 -1.31
CA ILE A 196 -16.47 5.95 -1.19
C ILE A 196 -16.73 5.50 0.25
N PHE A 197 -16.12 6.18 1.22
CA PHE A 197 -16.28 5.83 2.62
C PHE A 197 -17.69 6.16 3.12
N ARG A 198 -18.16 7.41 2.91
CA ARG A 198 -19.42 7.93 3.47
C ARG A 198 -20.65 7.23 2.93
N PHE A 199 -20.66 6.89 1.65
CA PHE A 199 -21.82 6.34 0.95
C PHE A 199 -21.65 4.87 0.57
N GLY A 200 -20.45 4.30 0.67
CA GLY A 200 -20.19 2.89 0.42
C GLY A 200 -19.86 2.11 1.70
N ILE A 201 -18.62 2.27 2.18
CA ILE A 201 -18.06 1.41 3.23
C ILE A 201 -18.77 1.61 4.58
N LEU A 202 -18.98 2.87 5.01
CA LEU A 202 -19.62 3.19 6.28
C LEU A 202 -21.03 2.60 6.40
N PRO A 203 -21.99 2.87 5.49
CA PRO A 203 -23.33 2.30 5.61
C PRO A 203 -23.33 0.76 5.50
N PHE A 204 -22.46 0.19 4.67
CA PHE A 204 -22.30 -1.27 4.59
C PHE A 204 -21.90 -1.89 5.94
N VAL A 205 -20.86 -1.34 6.58
CA VAL A 205 -20.37 -1.82 7.89
C VAL A 205 -21.42 -1.61 8.97
N MET A 206 -22.08 -0.46 9.01
CA MET A 206 -23.12 -0.17 10.01
C MET A 206 -24.33 -1.10 9.88
N LYS A 207 -24.72 -1.47 8.64
CA LYS A 207 -25.78 -2.44 8.38
C LYS A 207 -25.46 -3.84 8.92
N LYS A 208 -24.17 -4.22 8.99
CA LYS A 208 -23.72 -5.52 9.49
C LYS A 208 -23.66 -5.62 11.02
N GLY A 209 -23.73 -4.50 11.73
CA GLY A 209 -23.81 -4.45 13.19
C GLY A 209 -22.66 -5.23 13.87
N ASN A 210 -23.02 -6.14 14.78
CA ASN A 210 -22.07 -6.86 15.63
C ASN A 210 -21.09 -7.75 14.86
N GLU A 211 -21.40 -8.16 13.62
CA GLU A 211 -20.48 -8.93 12.78
C GLU A 211 -19.22 -8.14 12.38
N TYR A 212 -19.28 -6.80 12.44
CA TYR A 212 -18.19 -5.90 12.05
C TYR A 212 -17.70 -5.02 13.21
N GLN A 213 -17.99 -5.41 14.45
CA GLN A 213 -17.61 -4.62 15.64
C GLN A 213 -16.10 -4.37 15.75
N GLY A 214 -15.27 -5.30 15.26
CA GLY A 214 -13.82 -5.17 15.23
C GLY A 214 -13.36 -4.07 14.28
N VAL A 215 -14.00 -3.96 13.11
CA VAL A 215 -13.81 -2.85 12.16
C VAL A 215 -14.15 -1.52 12.81
N VAL A 216 -15.33 -1.42 13.44
CA VAL A 216 -15.80 -0.20 14.09
C VAL A 216 -14.86 0.21 15.24
N THR A 217 -14.34 -0.76 16.00
CA THR A 217 -13.36 -0.52 17.06
C THR A 217 -12.05 0.05 16.50
N LYS A 218 -11.54 -0.50 15.39
CA LYS A 218 -10.37 0.05 14.68
C LYS A 218 -10.62 1.47 14.20
N TRP A 219 -11.77 1.74 13.59
CA TRP A 219 -12.11 3.09 13.15
C TRP A 219 -12.12 4.10 14.29
N LYS A 220 -12.69 3.73 15.45
CA LYS A 220 -12.67 4.57 16.66
C LYS A 220 -11.24 4.85 17.12
N LYS A 221 -10.38 3.81 17.20
CA LYS A 221 -8.96 3.94 17.59
C LYS A 221 -8.20 4.95 16.72
N HIS A 222 -8.48 4.96 15.41
CA HIS A 222 -7.81 5.83 14.44
C HIS A 222 -8.50 7.17 14.18
N ASN A 223 -9.51 7.51 14.99
CA ASN A 223 -10.34 8.70 14.78
C ASN A 223 -10.94 8.77 13.36
N ILE A 224 -11.23 7.62 12.76
CA ILE A 224 -12.01 7.49 11.52
C ILE A 224 -13.47 7.65 11.93
N LYS A 225 -13.85 8.89 12.24
CA LYS A 225 -15.21 9.24 12.67
C LYS A 225 -16.11 9.41 11.46
N ASN A 226 -17.41 9.23 11.68
CA ASN A 226 -18.56 9.46 10.80
C ASN A 226 -18.44 10.69 9.85
N GLY A 227 -17.58 10.63 8.84
CA GLY A 227 -17.50 11.59 7.74
C GLY A 227 -17.33 13.07 8.12
N LYS A 228 -16.88 13.44 9.33
CA LYS A 228 -16.57 14.85 9.59
C LYS A 228 -15.17 15.16 9.08
N ILE A 229 -15.11 15.82 7.94
CA ILE A 229 -13.94 16.56 7.48
C ILE A 229 -13.79 17.71 8.48
N ILE A 230 -12.82 17.60 9.40
CA ILE A 230 -12.28 18.75 10.10
C ILE A 230 -11.20 19.36 9.20
#